data_AF-A0A965KS44-F1
#
_entry.id   AF-A0A965KS44-F1
#
_cell.length_a   1.000
_cell.length_b   1.000
_cell.length_c   1.000
_cell.angle_alpha   90.00
_cell.angle_beta   90.00
_cell.angle_gamma   90.00
#
_symmetry.space_group_name_H-M   'P 1'
#
loop_
_entity.id
_entity.type
_entity.pdbx_description
1 polymer ?
#
loop_
_entity_poly.entity_id
_entity_poly.type
_entity_poly.pdbx_seq_one_letter_code
_entity_poly.pdbx_strand_id
1 'polypeptide(L)'
;AIGAKVGRPDKTVWAVDGDGCFQMTAQELVTASLERIPVKIGILNNTYLGMVRQWQEMFYGERYSEVNLSGTLPDFVKWAESMGCVGIRVEDPQEAEAAIDKANSINDRPVVVDFRVAENEKVFPMVPAGQSNDDIILHESQMARREFLK
;
A
#
# COMPACT_ATOMS: atom_id res chain seq x y z
N ALA A 1 -10.11 -8.07 -2.59
CA ALA A 1 -9.22 -9.11 -3.15
C ALA A 1 -9.82 -10.51 -3.08
N ILE A 2 -10.25 -10.96 -1.90
CA ILE A 2 -10.80 -12.32 -1.66
C ILE A 2 -11.91 -12.67 -2.67
N GLY A 3 -12.98 -11.87 -2.76
CA GLY A 3 -14.06 -12.11 -3.71
C GLY A 3 -13.62 -12.12 -5.19
N ALA A 4 -12.64 -11.28 -5.56
CA ALA A 4 -12.09 -11.29 -6.92
C ALA A 4 -11.32 -12.58 -7.22
N LYS A 5 -10.56 -13.12 -6.26
CA LYS A 5 -9.86 -14.39 -6.40
C LYS A 5 -10.84 -15.57 -6.49
N VAL A 6 -11.93 -15.55 -5.71
CA VAL A 6 -13.01 -16.53 -5.83
C VAL A 6 -13.71 -16.45 -7.19
N GLY A 7 -14.02 -15.23 -7.66
CA GLY A 7 -14.68 -15.03 -8.95
C GLY A 7 -13.78 -15.32 -10.16
N ARG A 8 -12.46 -15.28 -10.00
CA ARG A 8 -11.46 -15.55 -11.04
C ARG A 8 -10.33 -16.45 -10.48
N PRO A 9 -10.63 -17.75 -10.23
CA PRO A 9 -9.71 -18.65 -9.53
C PRO A 9 -8.36 -18.81 -10.23
N ASP A 10 -8.33 -18.79 -11.57
CA ASP A 10 -7.11 -18.97 -12.36
C ASP A 10 -6.24 -17.71 -12.47
N LYS A 11 -6.69 -16.57 -11.95
CA LYS A 11 -5.95 -15.31 -12.02
C LYS A 11 -5.20 -15.05 -10.72
N THR A 12 -3.96 -14.57 -10.84
CA THR A 12 -3.26 -13.97 -9.70
C THR A 12 -3.98 -12.68 -9.30
N VAL A 13 -4.28 -12.53 -8.02
CA VAL A 13 -4.96 -11.35 -7.48
C VAL A 13 -4.08 -10.73 -6.42
N TRP A 14 -3.61 -9.53 -6.71
CA TRP A 14 -2.89 -8.66 -5.77
C TRP A 14 -3.85 -7.60 -5.22
N ALA A 15 -3.80 -7.39 -3.91
CA ALA A 15 -4.29 -6.20 -3.24
C ALA A 15 -3.08 -5.31 -2.96
N VAL A 16 -3.06 -4.10 -3.50
CA VAL A 16 -2.09 -3.07 -3.11
C VAL A 16 -2.81 -2.19 -2.11
N ASP A 17 -2.32 -2.17 -0.87
CA ASP A 17 -3.00 -1.57 0.27
C ASP A 17 -2.05 -0.65 1.04
N GLY A 18 -2.61 0.30 1.79
CA GLY A 18 -1.85 1.14 2.73
C GLY A 18 -1.85 0.52 4.13
N ASP A 19 -0.85 0.82 4.96
CA ASP A 19 -0.74 0.30 6.33
C ASP A 19 -1.93 0.70 7.22
N GLY A 20 -2.47 1.91 7.06
CA GLY A 20 -3.68 2.34 7.76
C GLY A 20 -4.96 1.65 7.26
N CYS A 21 -5.10 1.47 5.96
CA CYS A 21 -6.26 0.81 5.35
C CYS A 21 -6.30 -0.68 5.70
N PHE A 22 -5.16 -1.35 5.61
CA PHE A 22 -5.02 -2.77 5.94
C PHE A 22 -5.46 -3.06 7.38
N GLN A 23 -5.07 -2.20 8.34
CA GLN A 23 -5.46 -2.32 9.76
C GLN A 23 -6.98 -2.35 9.98
N MET A 24 -7.79 -1.76 9.09
CA MET A 24 -9.25 -1.71 9.26
C MET A 24 -9.91 -3.09 9.06
N THR A 25 -9.34 -3.93 8.20
CA THR A 25 -9.96 -5.19 7.79
C THR A 25 -9.01 -6.40 7.76
N ALA A 26 -7.84 -6.29 8.40
CA ALA A 26 -6.84 -7.36 8.44
C ALA A 26 -7.39 -8.69 8.98
N GLN A 27 -8.44 -8.68 9.81
CA GLN A 27 -9.09 -9.90 10.30
C GLN A 27 -9.63 -10.80 9.17
N GLU A 28 -9.90 -10.26 7.99
CA GLU A 28 -10.35 -11.04 6.83
C GLU A 28 -9.26 -11.98 6.28
N LEU A 29 -8.01 -11.85 6.71
CA LEU A 29 -6.99 -12.87 6.46
C LEU A 29 -7.40 -14.23 7.05
N VAL A 30 -8.13 -14.27 8.17
CA VAL A 30 -8.66 -15.52 8.73
C VAL A 30 -9.61 -16.18 7.72
N THR A 31 -10.53 -15.40 7.13
CA THR A 31 -11.42 -15.87 6.06
C THR A 31 -10.61 -16.42 4.88
N ALA A 32 -9.62 -15.65 4.40
CA ALA A 32 -8.79 -16.07 3.26
C ALA A 32 -8.02 -17.38 3.54
N SER A 33 -7.50 -17.56 4.75
CA SER A 33 -6.76 -18.76 5.14
C SER A 33 -7.65 -19.98 5.32
N LEU A 34 -8.79 -19.84 6.02
CA LEU A 34 -9.73 -20.95 6.25
C LEU A 34 -10.32 -21.47 4.94
N GLU A 35 -10.68 -20.56 4.05
CA GLU A 35 -11.23 -20.88 2.71
C GLU A 35 -10.15 -21.18 1.66
N ARG A 36 -8.86 -21.17 2.06
CA ARG A 36 -7.70 -21.44 1.19
C ARG A 36 -7.70 -20.59 -0.09
N ILE A 37 -7.95 -19.29 0.06
CA ILE A 37 -8.02 -18.33 -1.05
C ILE A 37 -6.65 -17.65 -1.18
N PRO A 38 -5.81 -18.00 -2.18
CA PRO A 38 -4.40 -17.59 -2.21
C PRO A 38 -4.22 -16.20 -2.82
N VAL A 39 -4.82 -15.18 -2.19
CA VAL A 39 -4.59 -13.76 -2.53
C VAL A 39 -3.19 -13.31 -2.12
N LYS A 40 -2.68 -12.29 -2.83
CA LYS A 40 -1.44 -11.59 -2.48
C LYS A 40 -1.80 -10.20 -1.99
N ILE A 41 -1.22 -9.77 -0.89
CA ILE A 41 -1.39 -8.43 -0.36
C ILE A 41 -0.02 -7.78 -0.29
N GLY A 42 0.16 -6.65 -0.98
CA GLY A 42 1.31 -5.77 -0.82
C GLY A 42 0.88 -4.56 -0.01
N ILE A 43 1.40 -4.42 1.21
CA ILE A 43 1.21 -3.24 2.05
C ILE A 43 2.32 -2.26 1.71
N LEU A 44 1.95 -1.09 1.20
CA LEU A 44 2.85 0.05 1.06
C LEU A 44 2.88 0.77 2.41
N ASN A 45 3.80 0.34 3.26
CA ASN A 45 3.87 0.77 4.65
C ASN A 45 4.76 2.00 4.78
N ASN A 46 4.11 3.16 4.84
CA ASN A 46 4.77 4.44 5.02
C ASN A 46 4.56 5.00 6.45
N THR A 47 3.90 4.24 7.33
CA THR A 47 3.66 4.52 8.75
C THR A 47 2.70 5.69 9.02
N TYR A 48 1.99 6.16 7.98
CA TYR A 48 1.12 7.32 8.02
C TYR A 48 -0.20 7.08 7.27
N LEU A 49 -1.21 7.86 7.64
CA LEU A 49 -2.32 8.17 6.74
C LEU A 49 -1.82 9.12 5.64
N GLY A 50 -1.01 8.59 4.71
CA GLY A 50 -0.19 9.37 3.78
C GLY A 50 -0.96 10.41 2.95
N MET A 51 -2.18 10.08 2.50
CA MET A 51 -3.01 11.05 1.76
C MET A 51 -3.42 12.23 2.64
N VAL A 52 -3.87 11.98 3.88
CA VAL A 52 -4.23 13.06 4.82
C VAL A 52 -2.99 13.87 5.20
N ARG A 53 -1.85 13.20 5.40
CA ARG A 53 -0.57 13.87 5.66
C ARG A 53 -0.19 14.82 4.52
N GLN A 54 -0.24 14.38 3.26
CA GLN A 54 0.06 15.23 2.10
C GLN A 54 -0.79 16.51 2.10
N TRP A 55 -2.08 16.41 2.41
CA TRP A 55 -2.95 17.59 2.53
C TRP A 55 -2.55 18.50 3.70
N GLN A 56 -2.23 17.93 4.86
CA GLN A 56 -1.76 18.68 6.03
C GLN A 56 -0.46 19.45 5.74
N GLU A 57 0.47 18.86 4.98
CA GLU A 57 1.69 19.52 4.52
C GLU A 57 1.38 20.67 3.56
N MET A 58 0.63 20.39 2.49
CA MET A 58 0.43 21.34 1.39
C MET A 58 -0.47 22.53 1.76
N PHE A 59 -1.44 22.34 2.65
CA PHE A 59 -2.50 23.34 2.90
C PHE A 59 -2.65 23.77 4.36
N TYR A 60 -2.00 23.08 5.30
CA TYR A 60 -2.14 23.37 6.74
C TYR A 60 -0.80 23.64 7.44
N GLY A 61 0.24 24.00 6.67
CA GLY A 61 1.55 24.42 7.20
C GLY A 61 2.24 23.32 7.99
N GLU A 62 2.17 22.08 7.49
CA GLU A 62 2.81 20.90 8.10
C GLU A 62 2.32 20.60 9.53
N ARG A 63 1.10 21.03 9.87
CA ARG A 63 0.46 20.71 11.14
C ARG A 63 -0.12 19.30 11.10
N TYR A 64 0.72 18.31 11.39
CA TYR A 64 0.32 16.91 11.46
C TYR A 64 -0.64 16.66 12.62
N SER A 65 -1.83 16.16 12.33
CA SER A 65 -2.86 15.87 13.33
C SER A 65 -3.37 14.44 13.17
N GLU A 66 -3.00 13.56 14.09
CA GLU A 66 -3.47 12.16 14.16
C GLU A 66 -3.29 11.35 12.86
N VAL A 67 -2.20 11.60 12.13
CA VAL A 67 -1.88 10.91 10.87
C VAL A 67 -0.71 9.93 10.97
N ASN A 68 0.08 9.96 12.04
CA ASN A 68 1.16 8.98 12.25
C ASN A 68 0.58 7.73 12.93
N LEU A 69 0.80 6.56 12.34
CA LEU A 69 0.22 5.29 12.79
C LEU A 69 1.16 4.44 13.65
N SER A 70 2.43 4.83 13.79
CA SER A 70 3.58 4.10 14.36
C SER A 70 4.48 3.44 13.32
N GLY A 71 5.79 3.61 13.50
CA GLY A 71 6.81 2.95 12.68
C GLY A 71 7.04 1.48 13.03
N THR A 72 6.67 1.05 14.23
CA THR A 72 7.07 -0.25 14.79
C THR A 72 5.92 -1.22 15.01
N LEU A 73 4.69 -0.72 15.17
CA LEU A 73 3.51 -1.53 15.49
C LEU A 73 2.32 -1.15 14.60
N PRO A 74 1.49 -2.12 14.19
CA PRO A 74 1.66 -3.56 14.39
C PRO A 74 2.79 -4.15 13.53
N ASP A 75 3.30 -5.32 13.91
CA ASP A 75 4.19 -6.13 13.08
C ASP A 75 3.33 -6.91 12.07
N PHE A 76 3.17 -6.37 10.86
CA PHE A 76 2.30 -6.95 9.82
C PHE A 76 2.70 -8.36 9.39
N VAL A 77 3.99 -8.72 9.47
CA VAL A 77 4.46 -10.08 9.16
C VAL A 77 3.92 -11.05 10.21
N LYS A 78 4.17 -10.77 11.49
CA LYS A 78 3.67 -11.62 12.58
C LYS A 78 2.15 -11.66 12.62
N TRP A 79 1.49 -10.55 12.33
CA TRP A 79 0.04 -10.49 12.28
C TRP A 79 -0.52 -11.39 11.18
N ALA A 80 0.06 -11.34 9.98
CA ALA A 80 -0.33 -12.22 8.88
C ALA A 80 -0.08 -13.70 9.21
N GLU A 81 1.09 -14.04 9.76
CA GLU A 81 1.44 -15.40 10.16
C GLU A 81 0.48 -15.96 11.22
N SER A 82 0.06 -15.13 12.19
CA SER A 82 -0.92 -15.52 13.21
C SER A 82 -2.28 -15.90 12.64
N MET A 83 -2.59 -15.42 11.43
CA MET A 83 -3.85 -15.68 10.71
C MET A 83 -3.69 -16.73 9.60
N GLY A 84 -2.58 -17.49 9.59
CA GLY A 84 -2.35 -18.60 8.64
C GLY A 84 -1.80 -18.20 7.28
N CYS A 85 -1.39 -16.93 7.11
CA CYS A 85 -0.76 -16.44 5.89
C CYS A 85 0.76 -16.64 5.91
N VAL A 86 1.40 -16.47 4.75
CA VAL A 86 2.85 -16.20 4.72
C VAL A 86 3.05 -14.70 4.87
N GLY A 87 3.90 -14.30 5.82
CA GLY A 87 4.38 -12.92 5.94
C GLY A 87 5.76 -12.75 5.30
N ILE A 88 5.98 -11.63 4.61
CA ILE A 88 7.27 -11.24 4.02
C ILE A 88 7.50 -9.76 4.35
N ARG A 89 8.69 -9.40 4.84
CA ARG A 89 9.13 -8.01 5.02
C ARG A 89 10.10 -7.65 3.91
N VAL A 90 9.96 -6.44 3.37
CA VAL A 90 10.90 -5.82 2.43
C VAL A 90 11.31 -4.48 2.99
N GLU A 91 12.62 -4.28 3.18
CA GLU A 91 13.18 -3.02 3.72
C GLU A 91 14.14 -2.34 2.75
N ASP A 92 14.67 -3.09 1.77
CA ASP A 92 15.49 -2.54 0.68
C ASP A 92 14.76 -2.69 -0.67
N PRO A 93 14.72 -1.64 -1.52
CA PRO A 93 14.14 -1.73 -2.87
C PRO A 93 14.68 -2.88 -3.73
N GLN A 94 15.92 -3.32 -3.53
CA GLN A 94 16.53 -4.45 -4.25
C GLN A 94 15.89 -5.80 -3.91
N GLU A 95 15.23 -5.91 -2.75
CA GLU A 95 14.55 -7.13 -2.32
C GLU A 95 13.13 -7.25 -2.92
N ALA A 96 12.60 -6.15 -3.47
CA ALA A 96 11.19 -6.07 -3.88
C ALA A 96 10.82 -7.11 -4.96
N GLU A 97 11.66 -7.26 -5.99
CA GLU A 97 11.43 -8.23 -7.07
C GLU A 97 11.42 -9.66 -6.54
N ALA A 98 12.43 -10.03 -5.73
CA ALA A 98 12.52 -11.36 -5.13
C ALA A 98 11.33 -11.67 -4.18
N ALA A 99 10.85 -10.67 -3.44
CA ALA A 99 9.68 -10.82 -2.58
C ALA A 99 8.38 -11.03 -3.38
N ILE A 100 8.21 -10.29 -4.48
CA ILE A 100 7.06 -10.45 -5.39
C ILE A 100 7.07 -11.84 -6.03
N ASP A 101 8.22 -12.31 -6.51
CA ASP A 101 8.38 -13.65 -7.09
C ASP A 101 8.06 -14.74 -6.08
N LYS A 102 8.60 -14.63 -4.86
CA LYS A 102 8.29 -15.54 -3.75
C LYS A 102 6.79 -15.56 -3.47
N ALA A 103 6.14 -14.39 -3.36
CA ALA A 103 4.70 -14.29 -3.13
C ALA A 103 3.88 -14.95 -4.25
N ASN A 104 4.28 -14.77 -5.50
CA ASN A 104 3.62 -15.36 -6.67
C ASN A 104 3.79 -16.89 -6.76
N SER A 105 4.91 -17.44 -6.26
CA SER A 105 5.16 -18.89 -6.25
C SER A 105 4.26 -19.65 -5.26
N ILE A 106 3.82 -18.98 -4.19
CA ILE A 106 2.99 -19.58 -3.14
C ILE A 106 1.54 -19.57 -3.62
N ASN A 107 0.88 -20.72 -3.77
CA ASN A 107 -0.49 -20.79 -4.30
C ASN A 107 -1.44 -21.62 -3.42
N ASP A 108 -0.98 -22.07 -2.25
CA ASP A 108 -1.72 -22.89 -1.29
C ASP A 108 -2.34 -22.08 -0.14
N ARG A 109 -1.91 -20.82 0.06
CA ARG A 109 -2.38 -19.93 1.13
C ARG A 109 -2.19 -18.43 0.77
N PRO A 110 -2.79 -17.50 1.53
CA PRO A 110 -2.60 -16.07 1.31
C PRO A 110 -1.17 -15.62 1.67
N VAL A 111 -0.70 -14.57 1.01
CA VAL A 111 0.63 -13.97 1.27
C VAL A 111 0.46 -12.48 1.54
N VAL A 112 1.09 -11.99 2.60
CA VAL A 112 1.19 -10.56 2.93
C VAL A 112 2.65 -10.15 2.82
N VAL A 113 2.92 -9.13 2.02
CA VAL A 113 4.22 -8.51 1.85
C VAL A 113 4.15 -7.09 2.40
N ASP A 114 4.92 -6.82 3.44
CA ASP A 114 5.08 -5.51 4.08
C ASP A 114 6.26 -4.80 3.42
N PHE A 115 5.97 -3.90 2.47
CA PHE A 115 6.97 -3.07 1.81
C PHE A 115 7.15 -1.79 2.60
N ARG A 116 8.31 -1.63 3.25
CA ARG A 116 8.68 -0.37 3.89
C ARG A 116 9.06 0.64 2.82
N VAL A 117 8.32 1.73 2.76
CA VAL A 117 8.52 2.80 1.77
C VAL A 117 8.75 4.12 2.48
N ALA A 118 9.30 5.10 1.76
CA ALA A 118 9.55 6.42 2.30
C ALA A 118 8.26 7.06 2.81
N GLU A 119 8.31 7.60 4.03
CA GLU A 119 7.15 8.24 4.65
C GLU A 119 6.75 9.47 3.82
N ASN A 120 7.67 10.38 3.55
CA ASN A 120 7.43 11.74 3.05
C ASN A 120 6.97 11.86 1.57
N GLU A 121 6.83 10.74 0.85
CA GLU A 121 6.41 10.73 -0.54
C GLU A 121 4.98 11.27 -0.73
N LYS A 122 4.76 11.95 -1.85
CA LYS A 122 3.49 12.59 -2.22
C LYS A 122 3.03 12.10 -3.59
N VAL A 123 1.73 12.17 -3.84
CA VAL A 123 1.15 11.82 -5.13
C VAL A 123 1.15 13.04 -6.05
N PHE A 124 1.85 12.92 -7.17
CA PHE A 124 1.87 13.89 -8.26
C PHE A 124 1.66 13.18 -9.62
N PRO A 125 1.04 13.85 -10.60
CA PRO A 125 0.52 15.21 -10.56
C PRO A 125 -0.72 15.38 -9.67
N MET A 126 -0.97 16.60 -9.21
CA MET A 126 -2.13 16.92 -8.38
C MET A 126 -2.81 18.20 -8.86
N VAL A 127 -4.12 18.14 -9.09
CA VAL A 127 -4.98 19.33 -9.26
C VAL A 127 -5.69 19.57 -7.92
N PRO A 128 -5.45 20.70 -7.23
CA PRO A 128 -6.12 20.97 -5.97
C PRO A 128 -7.64 21.12 -6.15
N ALA A 129 -8.39 20.83 -5.08
CA ALA A 129 -9.84 20.96 -5.11
C ALA A 129 -10.26 22.39 -5.49
N GLY A 130 -11.13 22.52 -6.49
CA GLY A 130 -11.64 23.79 -6.98
C GLY A 130 -10.74 24.52 -7.99
N GLN A 131 -9.63 23.92 -8.44
CA GLN A 131 -8.75 24.48 -9.48
C GLN A 131 -9.03 23.91 -10.87
N SER A 132 -8.52 24.56 -11.93
CA SER A 132 -8.56 24.03 -13.30
C SER A 132 -7.62 22.85 -13.47
N ASN A 133 -7.89 21.97 -14.45
CA ASN A 133 -6.93 20.94 -14.85
C ASN A 133 -5.62 21.54 -15.38
N ASP A 134 -5.65 22.78 -15.87
CA ASP A 134 -4.45 23.52 -16.28
C ASP A 134 -3.53 23.91 -15.10
N ASP A 135 -4.08 23.95 -13.89
CA ASP A 135 -3.42 24.38 -12.65
C ASP A 135 -2.82 23.19 -11.88
N ILE A 136 -2.15 22.33 -12.62
CA ILE A 136 -1.48 21.13 -12.15
C ILE A 136 -0.24 21.45 -11.28
N ILE A 137 -0.18 20.84 -10.11
CA ILE A 137 1.01 20.77 -9.26
C ILE A 137 1.81 19.53 -9.67
N LEU A 138 3.10 19.73 -9.95
CA LEU A 138 4.03 18.69 -10.40
C LEU A 138 5.11 18.43 -9.37
N HIS A 139 5.61 17.20 -9.35
CA HIS A 139 6.88 16.90 -8.69
C HIS A 139 8.04 17.57 -9.44
N GLU A 140 9.14 17.90 -8.75
CA GLU A 140 10.31 18.53 -9.37
C GLU A 140 10.84 17.73 -10.57
N SER A 141 10.89 16.39 -10.44
CA SER A 141 11.30 15.48 -11.53
C SER A 141 10.35 15.45 -12.74
N GLN A 142 9.14 15.99 -12.62
CA GLN A 142 8.12 15.98 -13.68
C GLN A 142 8.07 17.31 -14.45
N MET A 143 8.80 18.34 -14.02
CA MET A 143 8.71 19.70 -14.59
C MET A 143 9.03 19.74 -16.09
N ALA A 144 9.96 18.92 -16.57
CA ALA A 144 10.31 18.83 -17.99
C ALA A 144 9.17 18.31 -18.88
N ARG A 145 8.16 17.66 -18.29
CA ARG A 145 7.00 17.08 -19.00
C ARG A 145 5.72 17.90 -18.82
N ARG A 146 5.81 19.11 -18.29
CA ARG A 146 4.64 19.92 -17.91
C ARG A 146 3.60 20.07 -19.02
N GLU A 147 4.02 20.42 -20.24
CA GLU A 147 3.10 20.63 -21.36
C GLU A 147 2.42 19.35 -21.85
N PHE A 148 2.99 18.17 -21.56
CA PHE A 148 2.33 16.88 -21.83
C PHE A 148 1.37 16.47 -20.71
N LEU A 149 1.63 16.93 -19.48
CA LEU A 149 0.87 16.56 -18.28
C LEU A 149 -0.30 17.51 -17.99
N LYS A 150 -0.27 18.72 -18.54
CA LYS A 150 -1.46 19.58 -18.70
C LYS A 150 -2.38 18.97 -19.75
#